data_AF-W1YKD0-F1
#
_entry.id   AF-W1YKD0-F1
#
_cell.length_a   1.000
_cell.length_b   1.000
_cell.length_c   1.000
_cell.angle_alpha   90.00
_cell.angle_beta   90.00
_cell.angle_gamma   90.00
#
_symmetry.space_group_name_H-M   'P 1'
#
loop_
_entity.id
_entity.type
_entity.pdbx_description
1 polymer ?
#
loop_
_entity_poly.entity_id
_entity_poly.type
_entity_poly.pdbx_seq_one_letter_code
_entity_poly.pdbx_strand_id
1 'polypeptide(L)'
;VVAQHHPLAAHEQVALSRLHDEKLVLLSAEFATREQIDHYCEKAGLHPQVVIEANSISAVLELIRRTSLSTLLPAAIATQHD
;
A
#
# COMPACT_ATOMS: atom_id res chain seq x y z
N VAL A 1 -1.15 0.58 4.54
CA VAL A 1 -2.53 1.00 4.85
C VAL A 1 -3.48 -0.03 4.25
N VAL A 2 -4.46 -0.48 5.03
CA VAL A 2 -5.44 -1.51 4.65
C VAL A 2 -6.81 -1.14 5.21
N ALA A 3 -7.88 -1.71 4.67
CA ALA A 3 -9.22 -1.57 5.26
C ALA A 3 -9.39 -2.44 6.51
N GLN A 4 -10.38 -2.13 7.36
CA GLN A 4 -10.63 -2.85 8.62
C GLN A 4 -10.96 -4.34 8.41
N HIS A 5 -11.54 -4.71 7.26
CA HIS A 5 -11.82 -6.11 6.91
C HIS A 5 -10.63 -6.84 6.26
N HIS A 6 -9.47 -6.19 6.14
CA HIS A 6 -8.27 -6.83 5.59
C HIS A 6 -7.67 -7.82 6.61
N PRO A 7 -7.15 -8.98 6.20
CA PRO A 7 -6.56 -9.96 7.13
C PRO A 7 -5.44 -9.39 8.02
N LEU A 8 -4.66 -8.45 7.49
CA LEU A 8 -3.59 -7.77 8.23
C LEU A 8 -4.08 -6.64 9.16
N ALA A 9 -5.36 -6.24 9.11
CA ALA A 9 -5.87 -5.12 9.91
C ALA A 9 -5.83 -5.38 11.42
N ALA A 10 -5.84 -6.65 11.84
CA ALA A 10 -5.71 -7.05 13.24
C ALA A 10 -4.29 -6.90 13.81
N HIS A 11 -3.31 -6.48 12.99
CA HIS A 11 -1.91 -6.40 13.37
C HIS A 11 -1.43 -4.95 13.35
N GLU A 12 -0.89 -4.47 14.46
CA GLU A 12 -0.27 -3.14 14.53
C GLU A 12 1.06 -3.06 13.77
N GLN A 13 1.77 -4.19 13.69
CA GLN A 13 3.03 -4.32 12.97
C GLN A 13 3.06 -5.68 12.26
N VAL A 14 3.67 -5.70 11.07
CA VAL A 14 3.87 -6.91 10.28
C VAL A 14 5.32 -6.98 9.81
N ALA A 15 5.82 -8.20 9.61
CA ALA A 15 7.15 -8.38 9.01
C ALA A 15 7.17 -7.80 7.59
N LEU A 16 8.26 -7.12 7.23
CA LEU A 16 8.41 -6.51 5.90
C LEU A 16 8.25 -7.53 4.76
N SER A 17 8.66 -8.78 4.98
CA SER A 17 8.52 -9.88 4.01
C SER A 17 7.06 -10.17 3.62
N ARG A 18 6.07 -9.78 4.44
CA ARG A 18 4.64 -9.92 4.09
C ARG A 18 4.28 -9.19 2.81
N LEU A 19 5.00 -8.12 2.45
CA LEU A 19 4.77 -7.40 1.20
C LEU A 19 4.88 -8.28 -0.05
N HIS A 20 5.63 -9.40 0.01
CA HIS A 20 5.71 -10.35 -1.10
C HIS A 20 4.35 -10.97 -1.45
N ASP A 21 3.51 -11.21 -0.44
CA ASP A 21 2.21 -11.89 -0.62
C ASP A 21 1.06 -10.91 -0.85
N GLU A 22 1.34 -9.60 -0.76
CA GLU A 22 0.35 -8.55 -0.85
C GLU A 22 0.12 -8.11 -2.29
N LYS A 23 -1.15 -7.85 -2.62
CA LYS A 23 -1.56 -7.24 -3.88
C LYS A 23 -1.78 -5.75 -3.64
N LEU A 24 -0.90 -4.94 -4.23
CA LEU A 24 -0.83 -3.52 -3.95
C LEU A 24 -1.63 -2.67 -4.94
N VAL A 25 -2.32 -1.68 -4.39
CA VAL A 25 -2.77 -0.48 -5.11
C VAL A 25 -1.76 0.62 -4.81
N LEU A 26 -1.03 1.11 -5.81
CA LEU A 26 -0.03 2.16 -5.62
C LEU A 26 -0.36 3.42 -6.42
N LEU A 27 0.32 4.51 -6.05
CA LEU A 27 0.39 5.68 -6.92
C LEU A 27 1.13 5.32 -8.21
N SER A 28 0.77 5.98 -9.30
CA SER A 28 1.45 5.86 -10.59
C SER A 28 2.90 6.36 -10.52
N ALA A 29 3.73 5.92 -11.46
CA ALA A 29 5.19 6.10 -11.42
C ALA A 29 5.67 7.57 -11.45
N GLU A 30 4.82 8.52 -11.83
CA GLU A 30 5.14 9.96 -11.82
C GLU A 30 5.22 10.57 -10.41
N PHE A 31 4.77 9.86 -9.37
CA PHE A 31 4.81 10.33 -8.00
C PHE A 31 6.14 9.98 -7.32
N ALA A 32 6.78 10.96 -6.69
CA ALA A 32 8.03 10.74 -5.93
C ALA A 32 7.88 9.69 -4.82
N THR A 33 6.69 9.58 -4.21
CA THR A 33 6.40 8.50 -3.25
C THR A 33 6.48 7.11 -3.90
N ARG A 34 6.02 6.96 -5.15
CA ARG A 34 6.12 5.70 -5.89
C ARG A 34 7.57 5.38 -6.21
N GLU A 35 8.35 6.34 -6.69
CA GLU A 35 9.79 6.16 -6.93
C GLU A 35 10.54 5.69 -5.67
N GLN A 36 10.23 6.29 -4.51
CA GLN A 36 10.82 5.86 -3.24
C GLN A 36 10.41 4.43 -2.86
N ILE A 37 9.13 4.08 -3.01
CA ILE A 37 8.65 2.71 -2.76
C ILE A 37 9.42 1.72 -3.62
N ASP A 38 9.52 1.96 -4.92
CA ASP A 38 10.20 1.07 -5.86
C ASP A 38 11.68 0.93 -5.50
N HIS A 39 12.37 2.05 -5.23
CA HIS A 39 13.78 2.06 -4.83
C HIS A 39 14.05 1.25 -3.56
N TYR A 40 13.24 1.43 -2.52
CA TYR A 40 13.44 0.74 -1.25
C TYR A 40 12.98 -0.72 -1.30
N CYS A 41 11.97 -1.06 -2.10
CA CYS A 41 11.58 -2.46 -2.35
C CYS A 41 12.73 -3.21 -3.05
N GLU A 42 13.28 -2.64 -4.13
CA GLU A 42 14.42 -3.21 -4.85
C GLU A 42 15.62 -3.41 -3.92
N LYS A 43 15.98 -2.37 -3.15
CA LYS A 43 17.10 -2.44 -2.19
C LYS A 43 16.90 -3.51 -1.12
N ALA A 44 15.65 -3.81 -0.76
CA ALA A 44 15.31 -4.85 0.20
C ALA A 44 15.09 -6.24 -0.44
N GLY A 45 15.21 -6.37 -1.77
CA GLY A 45 14.93 -7.62 -2.49
C GLY A 45 13.45 -7.98 -2.54
N LEU A 46 12.56 -7.00 -2.34
CA LEU A 46 11.11 -7.18 -2.33
C LEU A 46 10.53 -6.84 -3.70
N HIS A 47 9.67 -7.72 -4.20
CA HIS A 47 9.00 -7.55 -5.48
C HIS A 47 7.48 -7.69 -5.30
N PRO A 48 6.83 -6.75 -4.60
CA PRO A 48 5.39 -6.85 -4.33
C PRO A 48 4.56 -6.73 -5.62
N GLN A 49 3.39 -7.38 -5.65
CA GLN A 49 2.55 -7.38 -6.84
C GLN A 49 1.69 -6.11 -6.92
N VAL A 50 2.06 -5.16 -7.78
CA VAL A 50 1.21 -3.99 -8.08
C VAL A 50 0.09 -4.41 -9.04
N VAL A 51 -1.15 -4.42 -8.56
CA VAL A 51 -2.32 -4.87 -9.34
C VAL A 51 -3.16 -3.72 -9.89
N ILE A 52 -3.06 -2.54 -9.28
CA ILE A 52 -3.73 -1.32 -9.72
C ILE A 52 -2.81 -0.12 -9.46
N GLU A 53 -2.72 0.77 -10.43
CA GLU A 53 -2.10 2.09 -10.26
C GLU A 53 -3.17 3.20 -10.35
N ALA A 54 -3.02 4.23 -9.52
CA ALA A 54 -3.92 5.37 -9.51
C ALA A 54 -3.15 6.68 -9.37
N ASN A 55 -3.64 7.74 -10.01
CA ASN A 55 -2.99 9.06 -10.02
C ASN A 55 -3.48 9.99 -8.90
N SER A 56 -4.12 9.46 -7.85
CA SER A 56 -4.53 10.24 -6.69
C SER A 56 -4.63 9.39 -5.43
N ILE A 57 -4.25 9.98 -4.29
CA ILE A 57 -4.36 9.32 -2.97
C ILE A 57 -5.83 8.97 -2.67
N SER A 58 -6.77 9.87 -2.97
CA SER A 58 -8.20 9.63 -2.74
C SER A 58 -8.72 8.40 -3.49
N ALA A 59 -8.30 8.20 -4.75
CA ALA A 59 -8.67 7.01 -5.51
C ALA A 59 -8.05 5.73 -4.94
N VAL A 60 -6.78 5.79 -4.50
CA VAL A 60 -6.14 4.67 -3.79
C VAL A 60 -6.95 4.31 -2.55
N LEU A 61 -7.24 5.26 -1.67
CA LEU A 61 -7.99 5.01 -0.44
C LEU A 61 -9.39 4.46 -0.71
N GLU A 62 -10.08 4.91 -1.76
CA GLU A 62 -11.39 4.40 -2.14
C GLU A 62 -11.34 2.93 -2.58
N LEU A 63 -10.30 2.54 -3.33
CA LEU A 63 -10.07 1.15 -3.70
C LEU A 63 -9.75 0.28 -2.48
N ILE A 64 -8.90 0.76 -1.57
CA ILE A 64 -8.57 0.04 -0.34
C ILE A 64 -9.83 -0.20 0.49
N ARG A 65 -10.70 0.81 0.67
CA ARG A 65 -11.94 0.69 1.44
C ARG A 65 -12.93 -0.33 0.88
N ARG A 66 -12.91 -0.62 -0.43
CA ARG A 66 -13.89 -1.49 -1.10
C ARG A 66 -13.37 -2.88 -1.41
N THR A 67 -12.08 -3.13 -1.21
CA THR A 67 -11.42 -4.37 -1.60
C THR A 67 -10.62 -4.95 -0.44
N SER A 68 -10.05 -6.14 -0.63
CA SER A 68 -9.06 -6.72 0.28
C SER A 68 -7.63 -6.51 -0.24
N LEU A 69 -7.39 -5.42 -0.96
CA LEU A 69 -6.06 -4.99 -1.39
C LEU A 69 -5.41 -4.11 -0.32
N SER A 70 -4.12 -3.86 -0.47
CA SER A 70 -3.33 -3.03 0.43
C SER A 70 -2.57 -1.94 -0.35
N THR A 71 -2.10 -0.91 0.37
CA THR A 71 -1.27 0.16 -0.21
C THR A 71 -0.14 0.57 0.74
N LEU A 72 0.88 1.21 0.17
CA LEU A 72 1.97 1.84 0.90
C LEU A 72 1.78 3.36 0.85
N LEU A 73 1.43 3.92 2.00
CA LEU A 73 1.22 5.35 2.22
C LEU A 73 1.68 5.69 3.65
N PRO A 74 2.04 6.96 3.94
CA PRO A 74 2.33 7.40 5.30
C PRO A 74 1.23 7.02 6.28
N ALA A 75 1.59 6.46 7.44
CA ALA A 75 0.63 5.96 8.44
C ALA A 75 -0.37 7.04 8.89
N ALA A 76 0.04 8.31 8.91
CA ALA A 76 -0.83 9.45 9.25
C ALA A 76 -2.07 9.55 8.36
N ILE A 77 -2.01 9.08 7.10
CA ILE A 77 -3.16 9.10 6.18
C ILE A 77 -4.27 8.16 6.67
N ALA A 78 -3.92 7.03 7.29
CA ALA A 78 -4.91 6.09 7.83
C ALA A 78 -5.69 6.73 8.98
N THR A 79 -4.99 7.43 9.88
CA THR A 79 -5.61 8.09 11.05
C THR A 79 -6.44 9.33 10.72
N GLN A 80 -6.29 9.92 9.53
CA GLN A 80 -7.06 11.10 9.11
C GLN A 80 -8.41 10.75 8.47
N HIS A 81 -8.65 9.47 8.15
CA HIS A 81 -9.82 8.99 7.40
C HIS A 81 -10.69 7.99 8.18
N ASP A 82 -10.41 7.79 9.47
CA ASP A 82 -11.29 7.14 10.45
C ASP A 82 -12.24 8.17 11.09
#